data_AF-A0A7W0RCX7-F1
#
_entry.id   AF-A0A7W0RCX7-F1
#
_cell.length_a   1.000
_cell.length_b   1.000
_cell.length_c   1.000
_cell.angle_alpha   90.00
_cell.angle_beta   90.00
_cell.angle_gamma   90.00
#
_symmetry.space_group_name_H-M   'P 1'
#
loop_
_entity.id
_entity.type
_entity.pdbx_description
1 polymer ?
#
loop_
_entity_poly.entity_id
_entity_poly.type
_entity_poly.pdbx_seq_one_letter_code
_entity_poly.pdbx_strand_id
1 'polypeptide(L)'
;MAARALAIALGEPRPRPPPRGAARLGAPDRDEWVAALDQAAAGCEEPPLLLAHSLGCAIVAHWSGEASGAMLVSPADVDDETRTPPETRSFAPMPMKPLGYPAVVVASVDDPYVTEERSRAGRL
;
A
#
# COMPACT_ATOMS: atom_id res chain seq x y z
N MET A 1 0.74 9.66 -16.36
CA MET A 1 1.63 9.88 -15.20
C MET A 1 1.68 8.57 -14.42
N ALA A 2 2.83 7.91 -14.32
CA ALA A 2 2.95 6.70 -13.52
C ALA A 2 2.82 7.08 -12.03
N ALA A 3 1.81 6.54 -11.36
CA ALA A 3 1.66 6.67 -9.92
C ALA A 3 2.87 6.00 -9.26
N ARG A 4 3.69 6.79 -8.57
CA ARG A 4 4.74 6.28 -7.70
C ARG A 4 4.07 5.70 -6.46
N ALA A 5 3.96 4.38 -6.38
CA ALA A 5 3.62 3.68 -5.16
C ALA A 5 4.90 3.46 -4.36
N LEU A 6 4.88 3.87 -3.11
CA LEU A 6 5.99 3.68 -2.17
C LEU A 6 5.37 3.26 -0.84
N ALA A 7 5.72 2.06 -0.39
CA ALA A 7 5.48 1.62 0.98
C ALA A 7 6.85 1.54 1.65
N ILE A 8 7.13 2.40 2.63
CA ILE A 8 8.38 2.36 3.41
C ILE A 8 8.06 1.83 4.80
N ALA A 9 8.75 0.76 5.19
CA ALA A 9 8.87 0.34 6.56
C ALA A 9 9.95 1.19 7.25
N LEU A 10 9.56 1.98 8.25
CA LEU A 10 10.49 2.76 9.06
C LEU A 10 10.82 1.96 10.34
N GLY A 11 12.10 1.57 10.47
CA GLY A 11 12.69 0.87 11.61
C GLY A 11 14.21 0.77 11.41
N GLU A 12 15.00 0.66 12.48
CA GLU A 12 16.47 0.62 12.40
C GLU A 12 16.92 -0.52 11.45
N PRO A 13 17.53 -0.21 10.30
CA PRO A 13 17.82 -1.22 9.29
C PRO A 13 19.08 -2.00 9.66
N ARG A 14 18.99 -3.34 9.73
CA ARG A 14 20.18 -4.18 9.64
C ARG A 14 20.85 -3.98 8.27
N PRO A 15 22.19 -3.91 8.17
CA PRO A 15 22.87 -3.83 6.88
C PRO A 15 22.65 -5.15 6.11
N ARG A 16 21.81 -5.10 5.06
CA ARG A 16 21.62 -6.19 4.09
C ARG A 16 21.82 -5.67 2.67
N PRO A 17 22.32 -6.52 1.74
CA PRO A 17 22.33 -6.19 0.32
C PRO A 17 20.89 -5.97 -0.20
N PRO A 18 20.70 -5.15 -1.26
CA PRO A 18 19.38 -4.83 -1.77
C PRO A 18 18.64 -6.13 -2.19
N PRO A 19 17.32 -6.22 -1.95
CA PRO A 19 16.57 -7.43 -2.22
C PRO A 19 16.64 -7.79 -3.71
N ARG A 20 16.87 -9.06 -4.00
CA ARG A 20 16.65 -9.62 -5.35
C ARG A 20 15.14 -9.69 -5.57
N GLY A 21 14.58 -8.73 -6.31
CA GLY A 21 13.15 -8.70 -6.65
C GLY A 21 12.44 -7.37 -6.38
N ALA A 22 13.12 -6.24 -6.58
CA ALA A 22 12.48 -4.93 -6.43
C ALA A 22 11.22 -4.84 -7.31
N ALA A 23 10.11 -4.50 -6.66
CA ALA A 23 8.81 -4.25 -7.28
C ALA A 23 8.95 -3.47 -8.59
N ARG A 24 8.50 -4.06 -9.70
CA ARG A 24 8.51 -3.37 -11.00
C ARG A 24 7.46 -2.27 -11.04
N LEU A 25 7.92 -1.02 -10.96
CA LEU A 25 7.06 0.17 -10.98
C LEU A 25 6.22 0.34 -12.28
N GLY A 26 6.67 -0.22 -13.40
CA GLY A 26 5.98 -0.10 -14.70
C GLY A 26 4.98 -1.22 -15.01
N ALA A 27 4.93 -2.26 -14.17
CA ALA A 27 4.05 -3.41 -14.31
C ALA A 27 3.67 -3.86 -12.90
N PRO A 28 2.78 -3.12 -12.22
CA PRO A 28 2.44 -3.40 -10.84
C PRO A 28 1.72 -4.76 -10.75
N ASP A 29 2.13 -5.56 -9.77
CA ASP A 29 1.56 -6.87 -9.50
C ASP A 29 1.39 -7.01 -7.98
N ARG A 30 0.19 -7.43 -7.56
CA ARG A 30 -0.16 -7.48 -6.14
C ARG A 30 0.73 -8.44 -5.38
N ASP A 31 0.94 -9.65 -5.92
CA ASP A 31 1.63 -10.71 -5.20
C ASP A 31 3.12 -10.40 -5.11
N GLU A 32 3.72 -9.87 -6.18
CA GLU A 32 5.11 -9.36 -6.16
C GLU A 32 5.29 -8.26 -5.10
N TRP A 33 4.37 -7.30 -5.06
CA TRP A 33 4.51 -6.13 -4.20
C TRP A 33 4.20 -6.43 -2.72
N VAL A 34 3.23 -7.30 -2.44
CA VAL A 34 2.96 -7.79 -1.08
C VAL A 34 4.13 -8.63 -0.57
N ALA A 35 4.72 -9.49 -1.41
CA ALA A 35 5.91 -10.25 -1.05
C ALA A 35 7.11 -9.33 -0.78
N ALA A 36 7.28 -8.25 -1.54
CA ALA A 36 8.32 -7.26 -1.31
C ALA A 36 8.15 -6.53 0.03
N LEU A 37 6.90 -6.16 0.39
CA LEU A 37 6.60 -5.58 1.70
C LEU A 37 6.88 -6.57 2.84
N ASP A 38 6.46 -7.83 2.69
CA ASP A 38 6.68 -8.88 3.69
C ASP A 38 8.18 -9.11 3.95
N GLN A 39 8.98 -9.20 2.89
CA GLN A 39 10.43 -9.32 2.99
C GLN A 39 11.09 -8.11 3.67
N ALA A 40 10.59 -6.90 3.38
CA ALA A 40 11.09 -5.68 4.01
C ALA A 40 10.76 -5.65 5.51
N ALA A 41 9.52 -6.01 5.88
CA ALA A 41 9.08 -6.07 7.28
C ALA A 41 9.84 -7.15 8.08
N ALA A 42 10.10 -8.32 7.50
CA ALA A 42 10.97 -9.35 8.07
C ALA A 42 12.44 -8.90 8.22
N GLY A 43 12.79 -7.76 7.62
CA GLY A 43 14.06 -7.07 7.81
C GLY A 43 14.20 -6.36 9.15
N CYS A 44 13.08 -5.92 9.73
CA CYS A 44 13.00 -5.10 10.93
C CYS A 44 13.13 -5.95 12.21
N GLU A 45 13.65 -5.34 13.29
CA GLU A 45 13.76 -6.00 14.59
C GLU A 45 12.46 -5.95 15.39
N GLU A 46 11.63 -4.94 15.11
CA GLU A 46 10.31 -4.71 15.68
C GLU A 46 9.30 -4.46 14.56
N PRO A 47 7.98 -4.59 14.80
CA PRO A 47 6.96 -4.30 13.82
C PRO A 47 7.10 -2.87 13.25
N PRO A 48 7.27 -2.69 11.94
CA PRO A 48 7.57 -1.37 11.36
C PRO A 48 6.37 -0.42 11.41
N LEU A 49 6.64 0.87 11.30
CA LEU A 49 5.63 1.84 10.87
C LEU A 49 5.59 1.89 9.35
N LEU A 50 4.39 1.80 8.78
CA LEU A 50 4.18 1.81 7.33
C LEU A 50 3.79 3.21 6.85
N LEU A 51 4.48 3.69 5.83
CA LEU A 51 4.03 4.85 5.04
C LEU A 51 3.74 4.39 3.62
N ALA A 52 2.47 4.40 3.23
CA ALA A 52 2.00 4.01 1.90
C ALA A 52 1.33 5.18 1.17
N HIS A 53 1.59 5.29 -0.13
CA HIS A 53 1.00 6.30 -1.00
C HIS A 53 0.33 5.68 -2.22
N SER A 54 -0.87 6.16 -2.57
CA SER A 54 -1.62 5.77 -3.77
C SER A 54 -1.84 4.27 -3.86
N LEU A 55 -1.41 3.61 -4.96
CA LEU A 55 -1.51 2.15 -5.11
C LEU A 55 -0.78 1.39 -3.98
N GLY A 56 0.21 2.02 -3.33
CA GLY A 56 0.88 1.48 -2.14
C GLY A 56 -0.08 1.20 -0.98
N CYS A 57 -1.18 1.95 -0.87
CA CYS A 57 -2.21 1.72 0.14
C CYS A 57 -2.90 0.36 -0.06
N ALA A 58 -3.09 -0.08 -1.30
CA ALA A 58 -3.64 -1.40 -1.60
C ALA A 58 -2.67 -2.52 -1.20
N ILE A 59 -1.35 -2.32 -1.34
CA ILE A 59 -0.34 -3.28 -0.83
C ILE A 59 -0.54 -3.51 0.66
N VAL A 60 -0.69 -2.43 1.43
CA VAL A 60 -0.87 -2.50 2.89
C VAL A 60 -2.19 -3.18 3.27
N ALA A 61 -3.27 -2.93 2.53
CA ALA A 61 -4.57 -3.57 2.76
C ALA A 61 -4.55 -5.10 2.49
N HIS A 62 -3.77 -5.53 1.49
CA HIS A 62 -3.61 -6.96 1.15
C HIS A 62 -2.63 -7.69 2.07
N TRP A 63 -1.68 -6.98 2.68
CA TRP A 63 -0.66 -7.60 3.52
C TRP A 63 -1.21 -8.04 4.88
N SER A 64 -0.80 -9.23 5.32
CA SER A 64 -1.28 -9.86 6.57
C SER A 64 -0.24 -9.88 7.69
N GLY A 65 0.87 -9.16 7.55
CA GLY A 65 1.89 -9.08 8.58
C GLY A 65 1.58 -8.08 9.69
N GLU A 66 2.52 -7.94 10.62
CA GLU A 66 2.40 -7.07 11.79
C GLU A 66 3.09 -5.71 11.54
N ALA A 67 2.45 -4.64 11.96
CA ALA A 67 3.01 -3.29 11.95
C ALA A 67 2.65 -2.57 13.26
N SER A 68 3.50 -1.61 13.66
CA SER A 68 3.19 -0.71 14.77
C SER A 68 2.10 0.33 14.40
N GLY A 69 1.85 0.50 13.10
CA GLY A 69 0.81 1.36 12.56
C GLY A 69 1.07 1.75 11.10
N ALA A 70 0.13 2.47 10.49
CA ALA A 70 0.23 2.91 9.10
C ALA A 70 -0.26 4.34 8.84
N MET A 71 0.37 5.04 7.90
CA MET A 71 -0.14 6.25 7.26
C MET A 71 -0.39 5.97 5.78
N LEU A 72 -1.63 6.13 5.34
CA LEU A 72 -2.14 5.77 4.02
C LEU A 72 -2.55 7.05 3.29
N VAL A 73 -1.73 7.49 2.34
CA VAL A 73 -1.87 8.81 1.69
C VAL A 73 -2.42 8.65 0.27
N SER A 74 -3.47 9.39 -0.05
CA SER A 74 -4.13 9.43 -1.37
C SER A 74 -4.43 8.04 -1.94
N PRO A 75 -5.13 7.15 -1.20
CA PRO A 75 -5.41 5.79 -1.68
C PRO A 75 -6.09 5.78 -3.05
N ALA A 76 -5.72 4.82 -3.90
CA ALA A 76 -6.38 4.62 -5.20
C ALA A 76 -7.53 3.61 -5.09
N ASP A 77 -8.68 3.90 -5.70
CA ASP A 77 -9.80 2.95 -5.78
C ASP A 77 -9.53 1.90 -6.88
N VAL A 78 -8.92 0.79 -6.48
CA VAL A 78 -8.59 -0.34 -7.37
C VAL A 78 -9.83 -1.11 -7.85
N ASP A 79 -11.01 -0.81 -7.30
CA ASP A 79 -12.28 -1.38 -7.75
C ASP A 79 -12.95 -0.50 -8.83
N ASP A 80 -12.59 0.79 -8.93
CA ASP A 80 -13.21 1.73 -9.88
C ASP A 80 -12.47 1.75 -11.23
N GLU A 81 -13.05 1.07 -12.22
CA GLU A 81 -12.58 1.00 -13.62
C GLU A 81 -12.56 2.33 -14.36
N THR A 82 -13.35 3.30 -13.92
CA THR A 82 -13.46 4.61 -14.58
C THR A 82 -12.44 5.62 -14.06
N ARG A 83 -11.90 5.39 -12.86
CA ARG A 83 -10.98 6.32 -12.17
C ARG A 83 -9.54 5.85 -12.15
N THR A 84 -9.29 4.55 -12.12
CA THR A 84 -7.94 3.98 -12.05
C THR A 84 -7.55 3.24 -13.34
N PRO A 85 -6.26 3.20 -13.70
CA PRO A 85 -5.83 2.58 -14.95
C PRO A 85 -5.88 1.04 -14.85
N PRO A 86 -5.98 0.29 -15.96
CA PRO A 86 -6.15 -1.18 -15.94
C PRO A 86 -5.06 -1.96 -15.19
N GLU A 87 -3.87 -1.39 -15.05
CA GLU A 87 -2.75 -2.01 -14.35
C GLU A 87 -3.02 -2.14 -12.84
N THR A 88 -3.96 -1.38 -12.25
CA THR A 88 -4.30 -1.51 -10.82
C THR A 88 -5.15 -2.74 -10.52
N ARG A 89 -5.71 -3.41 -11.54
CA ARG A 89 -6.73 -4.45 -11.35
C ARG A 89 -6.21 -5.71 -10.67
N SER A 90 -4.90 -5.97 -10.69
CA SER A 90 -4.31 -7.08 -9.90
C SER A 90 -4.51 -6.90 -8.39
N PHE A 91 -4.76 -5.67 -7.94
CA PHE A 91 -5.01 -5.32 -6.54
C PHE A 91 -6.51 -5.34 -6.18
N ALA A 92 -7.40 -5.59 -7.14
CA ALA A 92 -8.82 -5.76 -6.87
C ALA A 92 -9.15 -7.21 -6.45
N PRO A 93 -10.20 -7.43 -5.62
CA PRO A 93 -10.95 -6.40 -4.91
C PRO A 93 -10.16 -5.78 -3.76
N MET A 94 -10.46 -4.54 -3.41
CA MET A 94 -9.88 -3.91 -2.22
C MET A 94 -10.35 -4.64 -0.93
N PRO A 95 -9.44 -5.06 -0.02
CA PRO A 95 -9.81 -5.75 1.21
C PRO A 95 -10.49 -4.86 2.25
N MET A 96 -11.82 -4.85 2.29
CA MET A 96 -12.62 -4.02 3.23
C MET A 96 -12.54 -4.41 4.73
N LYS A 97 -11.60 -5.28 5.11
CA LYS A 97 -11.39 -5.74 6.48
C LYS A 97 -10.57 -4.69 7.25
N PRO A 98 -10.88 -4.40 8.53
CA PRO A 98 -10.02 -3.53 9.32
C PRO A 98 -8.58 -4.06 9.38
N LEU A 99 -7.62 -3.14 9.34
CA LEU A 99 -6.22 -3.46 9.60
C LEU A 99 -6.05 -3.93 11.05
N GLY A 100 -5.14 -4.87 11.28
CA GLY A 100 -4.82 -5.40 12.61
C GLY A 100 -4.03 -4.42 13.50
N TYR A 101 -3.77 -3.20 13.02
CA TYR A 101 -2.96 -2.17 13.66
C TYR A 101 -3.54 -0.78 13.39
N PRO A 102 -3.20 0.23 14.22
CA PRO A 102 -3.69 1.59 14.03
C PRO A 102 -3.29 2.18 12.67
N ALA A 103 -4.20 2.87 12.00
CA ALA A 103 -3.92 3.52 10.72
C ALA A 103 -4.59 4.89 10.61
N VAL A 104 -3.92 5.81 9.92
CA VAL A 104 -4.45 7.11 9.52
C VAL A 104 -4.52 7.18 8.00
N VAL A 105 -5.68 7.54 7.48
CA VAL A 105 -5.87 7.83 6.05
C VAL A 105 -5.81 9.34 5.84
N VAL A 106 -4.95 9.77 4.92
CA VAL A 106 -4.85 11.15 4.45
C VAL A 106 -5.34 11.16 3.00
N ALA A 107 -6.52 11.72 2.74
CA ALA A 107 -7.11 11.76 1.41
C ALA A 107 -7.45 13.20 1.00
N SER A 108 -7.33 13.48 -0.30
CA SER A 108 -7.83 14.74 -0.87
C SER A 108 -9.30 14.60 -1.25
N VAL A 109 -10.07 15.68 -1.13
CA VAL A 109 -11.49 15.71 -1.52
C VAL A 109 -11.69 15.80 -3.04
N ASP A 110 -10.65 16.16 -3.77
CA ASP A 110 -10.62 16.34 -5.22
C ASP A 110 -9.69 15.34 -5.94
N ASP A 111 -9.36 14.21 -5.30
CA ASP A 111 -8.52 13.18 -5.91
C ASP A 111 -9.24 12.53 -7.12
N PRO A 112 -8.63 12.48 -8.31
CA PRO A 112 -9.26 11.87 -9.48
C PRO A 112 -9.38 10.34 -9.35
N TYR A 113 -8.53 9.69 -8.55
CA TYR A 113 -8.40 8.23 -8.47
C TYR A 113 -9.29 7.59 -7.40
N VAL A 114 -9.96 8.37 -6.56
CA VAL A 114 -10.85 7.87 -5.49
C VAL A 114 -11.90 8.92 -5.16
N THR A 115 -13.12 8.51 -4.81
CA THR A 115 -14.12 9.47 -4.32
C THR A 115 -13.87 9.81 -2.85
N GLU A 116 -14.34 10.98 -2.40
CA GLU A 116 -14.30 11.34 -0.98
C GLU A 116 -15.00 10.29 -0.11
N GLU A 117 -16.17 9.81 -0.55
CA GLU A 117 -16.95 8.78 0.14
C GLU A 117 -16.15 7.49 0.32
N ARG A 118 -15.50 7.00 -0.74
CA ARG A 118 -14.65 5.81 -0.69
C ARG A 118 -13.46 6.01 0.24
N SER A 119 -12.84 7.19 0.23
CA SER A 119 -11.72 7.50 1.12
C SER A 119 -12.13 7.58 2.60
N ARG A 120 -13.35 8.05 2.88
CA ARG A 120 -13.89 8.22 4.24
C ARG A 120 -14.39 6.94 4.88
N ALA A 121 -14.63 5.89 4.09
CA ALA A 121 -15.14 4.63 4.62
C ALA A 121 -14.22 4.01 5.70
N GLY A 122 -13.02 4.57 5.93
CA GLY A 122 -12.04 4.07 6.92
C GLY A 122 -11.58 2.65 6.60
N ARG A 123 -11.88 2.24 5.37
CA ARG A 123 -11.76 0.92 4.79
C ARG A 123 -11.22 1.17 3.40
N LEU A 124 -9.90 1.23 3.33
CA LEU A 124 -9.27 0.36 2.37
C LEU A 124 -9.66 -1.06 2.79
#